data_AF-A0A847C8R3-F1
#
_entry.id   AF-A0A847C8R3-F1
#
_cell.length_a   1.000
_cell.length_b   1.000
_cell.length_c   1.000
_cell.angle_alpha   90.00
_cell.angle_beta   90.00
_cell.angle_gamma   90.00
#
_symmetry.space_group_name_H-M   'P 1'
#
loop_
_entity.id
_entity.type
_entity.pdbx_description
1 polymer ?
#
loop_
_entity_poly.entity_id
_entity_poly.type
_entity_poly.pdbx_seq_one_letter_code
_entity_poly.pdbx_strand_id
1 'polypeptide(L)'
;MQNDLKVTFFSNFLNAHQLPFCNAMSDLFGEGFKFVATEHSDGAGVSAGIKDISEEHSFCVCSYASDEAADIALKLAKESDVVIIGSAPEKYFLESVRNAVGGKLVFRYSERLFKPMYGRCIKWHSYLALQALLNRFRNYFLLSAGSYAAEDFQKLLMPKNRMFKWGYFPVILKCGEADYAVFKENKKPRILWAGRMLDWK
;
A
#
# COMPACT_ATOMS: atom_id res chain seq x y z
N MET A 1 21.06 -14.42 -8.87
CA MET A 1 21.18 -13.24 -9.76
C MET A 1 20.68 -12.06 -8.97
N GLN A 2 21.53 -11.10 -8.66
CA GLN A 2 21.10 -9.86 -8.01
C GLN A 2 20.36 -9.05 -9.08
N ASN A 3 19.08 -8.76 -8.85
CA ASN A 3 18.31 -7.93 -9.77
C ASN A 3 18.78 -6.48 -9.60
N ASP A 4 19.27 -5.86 -10.67
CA ASP A 4 19.69 -4.44 -10.67
C ASP A 4 18.50 -3.46 -10.61
N LEU A 5 17.27 -3.96 -10.63
CA LEU A 5 16.04 -3.18 -10.59
C LEU A 5 15.80 -2.58 -9.20
N LYS A 6 15.62 -1.26 -9.13
CA LYS A 6 15.26 -0.54 -7.91
C LYS A 6 13.77 -0.36 -7.78
N VAL A 7 13.20 -0.86 -6.69
CA VAL A 7 11.77 -0.78 -6.38
C VAL A 7 11.58 -0.04 -5.06
N THR A 8 10.72 0.97 -5.04
CA THR A 8 10.38 1.67 -3.80
C THR A 8 8.88 1.73 -3.57
N PHE A 9 8.46 1.34 -2.38
CA PHE A 9 7.09 1.44 -1.92
C PHE A 9 6.96 2.55 -0.86
N PHE A 10 6.18 3.59 -1.16
CA PHE A 10 5.88 4.70 -0.27
C PHE A 10 4.51 4.51 0.40
N SER A 11 4.45 4.60 1.72
CA SER A 11 3.22 4.63 2.50
C SER A 11 3.44 5.40 3.80
N ASN A 12 2.37 5.66 4.54
CA ASN A 12 2.39 6.30 5.85
C ASN A 12 3.39 5.61 6.80
N PHE A 13 3.16 4.35 7.12
CA PHE A 13 4.04 3.53 7.95
C PHE A 13 3.88 2.06 7.57
N LEU A 14 4.87 1.23 7.90
CA LEU A 14 4.81 -0.21 7.69
C LEU A 14 3.97 -0.86 8.78
N ASN A 15 3.01 -1.70 8.36
CA ASN A 15 2.22 -2.51 9.28
C ASN A 15 2.25 -4.01 8.91
N ALA A 16 1.73 -4.84 9.81
CA ALA A 16 1.68 -6.30 9.67
C ALA A 16 0.95 -6.78 8.40
N HIS A 17 0.04 -5.97 7.82
CA HIS A 17 -0.64 -6.34 6.58
C HIS A 17 0.21 -6.15 5.32
N GLN A 18 1.16 -5.22 5.37
CA GLN A 18 2.10 -4.92 4.28
C GLN A 18 3.38 -5.75 4.39
N LEU A 19 3.74 -6.17 5.60
CA LEU A 19 5.00 -6.86 5.89
C LEU A 19 5.26 -8.10 5.01
N PRO A 20 4.31 -9.02 4.77
CA PRO A 20 4.59 -10.21 3.97
C PRO A 20 4.96 -9.88 2.52
N PHE A 21 4.32 -8.86 1.94
CA PHE A 21 4.70 -8.36 0.63
C PHE A 21 6.10 -7.73 0.66
N CYS A 22 6.38 -6.87 1.64
CA CYS A 22 7.68 -6.21 1.74
C CYS A 22 8.83 -7.20 1.96
N ASN A 23 8.63 -8.25 2.77
CA ASN A 23 9.60 -9.33 2.94
C ASN A 23 9.85 -10.05 1.63
N ALA A 24 8.81 -10.46 0.90
CA ALA A 24 8.97 -11.11 -0.39
C ALA A 24 9.72 -10.22 -1.41
N MET A 25 9.45 -8.91 -1.41
CA MET A 25 10.18 -7.95 -2.24
C MET A 25 11.64 -7.80 -1.80
N SER A 26 11.90 -7.73 -0.50
CA SER A 26 13.26 -7.71 0.04
C SER A 26 14.04 -8.99 -0.29
N ASP A 27 13.39 -10.16 -0.26
CA ASP A 27 14.01 -11.43 -0.62
C ASP A 27 14.34 -11.50 -2.12
N LEU A 28 13.48 -10.93 -2.97
CA LEU A 28 13.65 -10.94 -4.43
C LEU A 28 14.65 -9.91 -4.95
N PHE A 29 14.75 -8.75 -4.31
CA PHE A 29 15.54 -7.60 -4.79
C PHE A 29 16.68 -7.21 -3.85
N GLY A 30 16.74 -7.74 -2.63
CA GLY A 30 17.72 -7.35 -1.63
C GLY A 30 17.72 -5.84 -1.41
N GLU A 31 18.90 -5.23 -1.48
CA GLU A 31 19.08 -3.77 -1.39
C GLU A 31 18.36 -2.96 -2.48
N GLY A 32 17.95 -3.62 -3.58
CA GLY A 32 17.15 -3.00 -4.64
C GLY A 32 15.73 -2.65 -4.20
N PHE A 33 15.22 -3.23 -3.11
CA PHE A 33 13.91 -2.88 -2.56
C PHE A 33 14.04 -1.96 -1.33
N LYS A 34 13.23 -0.90 -1.31
CA LYS A 34 13.03 -0.07 -0.12
C LYS A 34 11.55 0.20 0.13
N PHE A 35 11.16 0.21 1.40
CA PHE A 35 9.89 0.77 1.86
C PHE A 35 10.17 2.13 2.48
N VAL A 36 9.44 3.16 2.10
CA VAL A 36 9.56 4.50 2.68
C VAL A 36 8.34 4.77 3.54
N ALA A 37 8.57 4.85 4.86
CA ALA A 37 7.59 5.31 5.82
C ALA A 37 7.62 6.84 5.87
N THR A 38 6.46 7.48 5.72
CA THR A 38 6.34 8.94 5.59
C THR A 38 5.82 9.64 6.84
N GLU A 39 5.27 8.89 7.78
CA GLU A 39 4.72 9.39 9.03
C GLU A 39 5.08 8.42 10.16
N HIS A 40 5.38 8.94 11.35
CA HIS A 40 5.48 8.12 12.54
C HIS A 40 4.07 7.93 13.13
N SER A 41 3.71 6.70 13.52
CA SER A 41 2.42 6.45 14.18
C SER A 41 2.46 6.81 15.67
N ASP A 42 2.66 8.09 16.01
CA ASP A 42 2.58 8.61 17.39
C ASP A 42 1.14 8.71 17.90
N GLY A 43 0.51 7.58 18.21
CA GLY A 43 -0.62 7.47 19.14
C GLY A 43 -1.98 8.05 18.72
N ALA A 44 -2.06 9.11 17.91
CA ALA A 44 -3.34 9.74 17.53
C ALA A 44 -4.15 8.95 16.48
N GLY A 45 -3.51 7.96 15.85
CA GLY A 45 -4.12 7.08 14.83
C GLY A 45 -4.39 5.65 15.30
N VAL A 46 -4.08 5.28 16.54
CA VAL A 46 -4.33 3.93 17.09
C VAL A 46 -5.79 3.78 17.50
N SER A 47 -6.71 3.98 16.55
CA SER A 47 -8.12 3.62 16.76
C SER A 47 -8.41 2.15 16.41
N ALA A 48 -7.41 1.38 15.95
CA ALA A 48 -7.62 0.07 15.34
C ALA A 48 -6.64 -1.06 15.74
N GLY A 49 -5.69 -0.83 16.68
CA GLY A 49 -4.73 -1.87 17.08
C GLY A 49 -3.70 -2.25 16.01
N ILE A 50 -3.46 -1.37 15.03
CA ILE A 50 -2.44 -1.55 14.00
C ILE A 50 -1.12 -1.00 14.54
N LYS A 51 -0.10 -1.86 14.67
CA LYS A 51 1.24 -1.49 15.12
C LYS A 51 2.08 -0.99 13.93
N ASP A 52 2.79 0.12 14.15
CA ASP A 52 3.88 0.57 13.30
C ASP A 52 5.14 -0.23 13.61
N ILE A 53 5.70 -0.86 12.57
CA ILE A 53 6.90 -1.70 12.64
C ILE A 53 7.98 -1.20 11.68
N SER A 54 7.89 0.06 11.24
CA SER A 54 8.79 0.62 10.22
C SER A 54 10.26 0.53 10.63
N GLU A 55 10.56 0.80 11.89
CA GLU A 55 11.94 0.80 12.42
C GLU A 55 12.51 -0.61 12.67
N GLU A 56 11.69 -1.65 12.56
CA GLU A 56 12.09 -3.04 12.83
C GLU A 56 12.75 -3.72 11.61
N HIS A 57 12.77 -3.06 10.44
CA HIS A 57 13.18 -3.67 9.17
C HIS A 57 14.23 -2.86 8.40
N SER A 58 15.32 -3.50 7.96
CA SER A 58 16.43 -2.84 7.24
C SER A 58 16.08 -2.31 5.84
N PHE A 59 15.03 -2.82 5.21
CA PHE A 59 14.52 -2.28 3.95
C PHE A 59 13.68 -1.01 4.14
N CYS A 60 13.34 -0.63 5.37
CA CYS A 60 12.59 0.58 5.65
C CYS A 60 13.49 1.81 5.73
N VAL A 61 12.99 2.92 5.18
CA VAL A 61 13.52 4.27 5.34
C VAL A 61 12.43 5.12 5.96
N CYS A 62 12.63 5.52 7.22
CA CYS A 62 11.72 6.40 7.94
C CYS A 62 12.03 7.85 7.58
N SER A 63 11.33 8.40 6.58
CA SER A 63 11.63 9.74 6.03
C SER A 63 11.35 10.90 6.99
N TYR A 64 10.73 10.63 8.13
CA TYR A 64 10.49 11.59 9.21
C TYR A 64 11.57 11.56 10.30
N ALA A 65 12.50 10.59 10.27
CA ALA A 65 13.47 10.38 11.34
C ALA A 65 14.58 11.45 11.37
N SER A 66 14.99 11.94 10.20
CA SER A 66 15.96 13.04 10.06
C SER A 66 15.89 13.68 8.68
N ASP A 67 16.56 14.83 8.50
CA ASP A 67 16.68 15.49 7.20
C ASP A 67 17.41 14.60 6.19
N GLU A 68 18.43 13.86 6.61
CA GLU A 68 19.15 12.90 5.76
C GLU A 68 18.23 11.77 5.29
N ALA A 69 17.36 11.26 6.17
CA ALA A 69 16.38 10.24 5.82
C ALA A 69 15.33 10.78 4.83
N ALA A 70 14.92 12.05 5.00
CA ALA A 70 14.04 12.73 4.06
C ALA A 70 14.67 12.90 2.67
N ASP A 71 15.96 13.24 2.62
CA ASP A 71 16.73 13.36 1.38
C ASP A 71 16.90 12.01 0.69
N ILE A 72 17.19 10.95 1.45
CA ILE A 72 17.24 9.57 0.93
C ILE A 72 15.89 9.19 0.33
N ALA A 73 14.79 9.44 1.04
CA ALA A 73 13.44 9.13 0.55
C ALA A 73 13.10 9.89 -0.75
N LEU A 74 13.48 11.16 -0.84
CA LEU A 74 13.30 11.96 -2.05
C LEU A 74 14.17 11.45 -3.21
N LYS A 75 15.40 11.04 -2.93
CA LYS A 75 16.28 10.41 -3.91
C LYS A 75 15.68 9.12 -4.44
N LEU A 76 15.19 8.24 -3.56
CA LEU A 76 14.48 7.01 -3.95
C LEU A 76 13.26 7.32 -4.84
N ALA A 77 12.50 8.37 -4.52
CA ALA A 77 11.34 8.77 -5.32
C ALA A 77 11.73 9.19 -6.75
N LYS A 78 12.94 9.74 -6.95
CA LYS A 78 13.43 10.17 -8.27
C LYS A 78 14.16 9.07 -9.03
N GLU A 79 14.90 8.22 -8.32
CA GLU A 79 15.87 7.31 -8.92
C GLU A 79 15.34 5.90 -9.14
N SER A 80 14.37 5.42 -8.36
CA SER A 80 13.84 4.05 -8.51
C SER A 80 13.22 3.80 -9.87
N ASP A 81 13.39 2.58 -10.38
CA ASP A 81 12.85 2.13 -11.67
C ASP A 81 11.36 1.84 -11.58
N VAL A 82 10.93 1.36 -10.41
CA VAL A 82 9.53 1.09 -10.06
C VAL A 82 9.16 1.84 -8.79
N VAL A 83 8.07 2.60 -8.84
CA VAL A 83 7.51 3.28 -7.67
C VAL A 83 6.10 2.77 -7.40
N ILE A 84 5.88 2.25 -6.18
CA ILE A 84 4.55 1.98 -5.64
C ILE A 84 4.23 3.15 -4.70
N ILE A 85 3.19 3.93 -5.01
CA ILE A 85 2.80 5.11 -4.25
C ILE A 85 1.46 4.88 -3.55
N GLY A 86 1.52 4.70 -2.23
CA GLY A 86 0.37 4.55 -1.35
C GLY A 86 -0.09 5.87 -0.74
N SER A 87 -0.47 5.83 0.54
CA SER A 87 -0.78 7.04 1.31
C SER A 87 0.53 7.73 1.68
N ALA A 88 0.95 8.72 0.90
CA ALA A 88 2.20 9.45 1.11
C ALA A 88 2.02 10.95 0.80
N PRO A 89 2.87 11.83 1.36
CA PRO A 89 2.87 13.26 1.08
C PRO A 89 2.94 13.59 -0.41
N GLU A 90 2.33 14.72 -0.79
CA GLU A 90 2.21 15.20 -2.17
C GLU A 90 3.56 15.24 -2.91
N LYS A 91 4.66 15.59 -2.22
CA LYS A 91 6.00 15.61 -2.80
C LYS A 91 6.39 14.28 -3.47
N TYR A 92 6.12 13.15 -2.84
CA TYR A 92 6.46 11.83 -3.40
C TYR A 92 5.50 11.44 -4.52
N PHE A 93 4.23 11.83 -4.40
CA PHE A 93 3.26 11.65 -5.48
C PHE A 93 3.68 12.42 -6.74
N LEU A 94 4.09 13.68 -6.62
CA LEU A 94 4.55 14.49 -7.76
C LEU A 94 5.80 13.89 -8.42
N GLU A 95 6.76 13.37 -7.65
CA GLU A 95 7.90 12.65 -8.23
C GLU A 95 7.44 11.36 -8.93
N SER A 96 6.46 10.62 -8.40
CA SER A 96 5.89 9.47 -9.10
C SER A 96 5.24 9.86 -10.43
N VAL A 97 4.61 11.04 -10.52
CA VAL A 97 4.08 11.55 -11.79
C VAL A 97 5.20 11.86 -12.78
N ARG A 98 6.28 12.50 -12.31
CA ARG A 98 7.46 12.78 -13.15
C ARG A 98 8.12 11.49 -13.64
N ASN A 99 8.20 10.47 -12.80
CA ASN A 99 8.65 9.14 -13.18
C ASN A 99 7.78 8.53 -14.29
N ALA A 100 6.45 8.66 -14.17
CA ALA A 100 5.54 8.18 -15.20
C ALA A 100 5.77 8.92 -16.54
N VAL A 101 5.99 10.24 -16.51
CA VAL A 101 6.37 11.04 -17.69
C VAL A 101 7.71 10.56 -18.28
N GLY A 102 8.68 10.25 -17.43
CA GLY A 102 10.00 9.74 -17.81
C GLY A 102 10.04 8.27 -18.22
N GLY A 103 8.89 7.58 -18.29
CA GLY A 103 8.79 6.18 -18.73
C GLY A 103 9.01 5.11 -17.65
N LYS A 104 9.23 5.50 -16.38
CA LYS A 104 9.42 4.57 -15.25
C LYS A 104 8.10 3.95 -14.80
N LEU A 105 8.14 2.74 -14.27
CA LEU A 105 6.91 2.03 -13.89
C LEU A 105 6.34 2.58 -12.59
N VAL A 106 5.06 2.94 -12.59
CA VAL A 106 4.39 3.53 -11.43
C VAL A 106 3.10 2.79 -11.13
N PHE A 107 2.99 2.35 -9.88
CA PHE A 107 1.79 1.76 -9.31
C PHE A 107 1.22 2.69 -8.25
N ARG A 108 0.03 3.24 -8.49
CA ARG A 108 -0.75 3.86 -7.42
C ARG A 108 -1.39 2.78 -6.58
N TYR A 109 -1.08 2.72 -5.29
CA TYR A 109 -1.77 1.90 -4.32
C TYR A 109 -2.89 2.71 -3.67
N SER A 110 -4.14 2.26 -3.80
CA SER A 110 -5.27 2.98 -3.22
C SER A 110 -6.38 2.05 -2.78
N GLU A 111 -6.86 2.30 -1.57
CA GLU A 111 -8.09 1.78 -1.00
C GLU A 111 -9.33 2.48 -1.62
N ARG A 112 -10.49 2.33 -0.99
CA ARG A 112 -11.75 2.96 -1.42
C ARG A 112 -11.73 4.49 -1.35
N LEU A 113 -12.03 5.14 -2.47
CA LEU A 113 -12.13 6.61 -2.56
C LEU A 113 -13.41 7.17 -1.91
N PHE A 114 -14.53 6.47 -2.05
CA PHE A 114 -15.85 6.97 -1.65
C PHE A 114 -16.21 6.67 -0.19
N LYS A 115 -15.25 6.23 0.64
CA LYS A 115 -15.52 6.06 2.07
C LYS A 115 -15.78 7.47 2.67
N PRO A 116 -16.82 7.68 3.50
CA PRO A 116 -17.39 9.01 3.81
C PRO A 116 -16.44 10.08 4.34
N MET A 117 -15.29 9.69 4.90
CA MET A 117 -14.27 10.63 5.37
C MET A 117 -13.35 11.14 4.25
N TYR A 118 -13.13 10.36 3.19
CA TYR A 118 -12.22 10.73 2.10
C TYR A 118 -12.93 11.53 1.00
N GLY A 119 -14.21 11.25 0.71
CA GLY A 119 -14.93 11.88 -0.41
C GLY A 119 -15.39 13.32 -0.18
N ARG A 120 -15.49 13.79 1.07
CA ARG A 120 -16.10 15.10 1.40
C ARG A 120 -15.21 16.31 1.10
N CYS A 121 -13.89 16.11 0.95
CA CYS A 121 -12.94 17.20 0.71
C CYS A 121 -12.23 17.12 -0.66
N ILE A 122 -12.58 16.13 -1.50
CA ILE A 122 -11.94 15.97 -2.82
C ILE A 122 -12.55 16.97 -3.80
N LYS A 123 -11.71 17.83 -4.37
CA LYS A 123 -12.06 18.60 -5.58
C LYS A 123 -12.13 17.64 -6.76
N TRP A 124 -13.30 17.02 -6.96
CA TRP A 124 -13.52 15.96 -7.95
C TRP A 124 -13.08 16.33 -9.36
N HIS A 125 -13.27 17.58 -9.78
CA HIS A 125 -12.81 18.08 -11.07
C HIS A 125 -11.29 18.00 -11.23
N SER A 126 -10.53 18.48 -10.24
CA SER A 126 -9.07 18.42 -10.24
C SER A 126 -8.56 16.99 -10.18
N TYR A 127 -9.23 16.14 -9.39
CA TYR A 127 -8.91 14.73 -9.31
C TYR A 127 -9.13 14.02 -10.66
N LEU A 128 -10.27 14.22 -11.31
CA LEU A 128 -10.58 13.63 -12.61
C LEU A 128 -9.61 14.12 -13.69
N ALA A 129 -9.25 15.40 -13.70
CA ALA A 129 -8.27 15.96 -14.64
C ALA A 129 -6.89 15.32 -14.46
N LEU A 130 -6.44 15.18 -13.21
CA LEU A 130 -5.19 14.50 -12.88
C LEU A 130 -5.23 13.02 -13.28
N GLN A 131 -6.30 12.30 -12.99
CA GLN A 131 -6.46 10.90 -13.39
C GLN A 131 -6.46 10.75 -14.92
N ALA A 132 -7.18 11.62 -15.64
CA ALA A 132 -7.21 11.61 -17.10
C ALA A 132 -5.82 11.87 -17.71
N LEU A 133 -5.02 12.76 -17.09
CA LEU A 133 -3.63 12.99 -17.47
C LEU A 133 -2.78 11.74 -17.25
N LEU A 134 -2.84 11.15 -16.05
CA LEU A 134 -2.04 9.98 -15.69
C LEU A 134 -2.40 8.74 -16.52
N ASN A 135 -3.67 8.59 -16.88
CA ASN A 135 -4.15 7.55 -17.78
C ASN A 135 -3.61 7.68 -19.21
N ARG A 136 -2.85 8.72 -19.58
CA ARG A 136 -2.14 8.78 -20.86
C ARG A 136 -0.83 7.98 -20.82
N PHE A 137 -0.24 7.79 -19.64
CA PHE A 137 1.03 7.09 -19.47
C PHE A 137 0.81 5.57 -19.38
N ARG A 138 1.40 4.81 -20.32
CA ARG A 138 1.21 3.34 -20.43
C ARG A 138 1.82 2.55 -19.27
N ASN A 139 2.76 3.18 -18.58
CA ASN A 139 3.52 2.73 -17.42
C ASN A 139 2.89 3.14 -16.09
N TYR A 140 1.67 3.69 -16.09
CA TYR A 140 0.93 4.04 -14.89
C TYR A 140 -0.23 3.07 -14.65
N PHE A 141 -0.22 2.43 -13.49
CA PHE A 141 -1.15 1.39 -13.07
C PHE A 141 -1.74 1.69 -11.69
N LEU A 142 -2.89 1.10 -11.39
CA LEU A 142 -3.54 1.17 -10.10
C LEU A 142 -3.59 -0.22 -9.46
N LEU A 143 -3.13 -0.31 -8.23
CA LEU A 143 -3.34 -1.41 -7.30
C LEU A 143 -4.57 -1.06 -6.45
N SER A 144 -5.72 -1.64 -6.81
CA SER A 144 -6.98 -1.41 -6.14
C SER A 144 -7.08 -2.30 -4.91
N ALA A 145 -6.83 -1.74 -3.73
CA ALA A 145 -6.86 -2.47 -2.47
C ALA A 145 -8.31 -2.74 -2.04
N GLY A 146 -8.68 -4.02 -2.00
CA GLY A 146 -10.02 -4.47 -1.64
C GLY A 146 -10.98 -4.68 -2.81
N SER A 147 -12.10 -5.34 -2.53
CA SER A 147 -13.06 -5.81 -3.55
C SER A 147 -13.81 -4.69 -4.26
N TYR A 148 -14.03 -3.56 -3.60
CA TYR A 148 -14.83 -2.44 -4.11
C TYR A 148 -13.99 -1.27 -4.63
N ALA A 149 -12.69 -1.21 -4.32
CA ALA A 149 -11.85 -0.10 -4.75
C ALA A 149 -11.76 -0.01 -6.29
N ALA A 150 -11.62 -1.15 -6.96
CA ALA A 150 -11.58 -1.17 -8.43
C ALA A 150 -12.85 -0.58 -9.06
N GLU A 151 -14.02 -0.79 -8.45
CA GLU A 151 -15.28 -0.21 -8.91
C GLU A 151 -15.31 1.31 -8.71
N ASP A 152 -14.82 1.79 -7.56
CA ASP A 152 -14.73 3.22 -7.26
C ASP A 152 -13.89 3.95 -8.35
N PHE A 153 -12.76 3.37 -8.76
CA PHE A 153 -11.89 3.95 -9.78
C PHE A 153 -12.39 3.75 -11.22
N GLN A 154 -13.17 2.70 -11.52
CA GLN A 154 -13.85 2.57 -12.81
C GLN A 154 -14.84 3.73 -13.04
N LYS A 155 -15.55 4.16 -12.00
CA LYS A 155 -16.45 5.33 -12.04
C LYS A 155 -15.69 6.63 -12.32
N LEU A 156 -14.38 6.66 -12.08
CA LEU A 156 -13.48 7.79 -12.32
C LEU A 156 -12.61 7.59 -13.58
N LEU A 157 -13.11 6.81 -14.54
CA LEU A 157 -12.53 6.62 -15.88
C LEU A 157 -11.15 5.95 -15.90
N MET A 158 -10.79 5.20 -14.85
CA MET A 158 -9.58 4.39 -14.87
C MET A 158 -9.75 3.20 -15.84
N PRO A 159 -8.82 2.97 -16.80
CA PRO A 159 -8.92 1.86 -17.74
C PRO A 159 -8.84 0.50 -17.05
N LYS A 160 -9.76 -0.42 -17.38
CA LYS A 160 -9.82 -1.77 -16.77
C LYS A 160 -8.50 -2.55 -16.89
N ASN A 161 -7.80 -2.42 -18.02
CA ASN A 161 -6.53 -3.08 -18.27
C ASN A 161 -5.34 -2.46 -17.52
N ARG A 162 -5.55 -1.39 -16.74
CA ARG A 162 -4.53 -0.76 -15.90
C ARG A 162 -4.84 -0.83 -14.41
N MET A 163 -5.84 -1.61 -14.04
CA MET A 163 -6.22 -1.84 -12.65
C MET A 163 -6.00 -3.29 -12.28
N PHE A 164 -5.25 -3.50 -11.21
CA PHE A 164 -5.02 -4.81 -10.63
C PHE A 164 -5.80 -4.92 -9.33
N LYS A 165 -6.40 -6.09 -9.11
CA LYS A 165 -6.96 -6.44 -7.80
C LYS A 165 -5.79 -6.60 -6.84
N TRP A 166 -5.82 -5.83 -5.76
CA TRP A 166 -4.79 -5.85 -4.75
C TRP A 166 -5.39 -6.06 -3.37
N GLY A 167 -4.61 -6.62 -2.46
CA GLY A 167 -5.05 -6.89 -1.11
C GLY A 167 -3.85 -7.09 -0.19
N TYR A 168 -4.16 -7.38 1.05
CA TYR A 168 -3.15 -7.79 2.02
C TYR A 168 -2.76 -9.25 1.79
N PHE A 169 -1.52 -9.58 2.11
CA PHE A 169 -0.97 -10.92 1.96
C PHE A 169 -0.76 -11.55 3.34
N PRO A 170 -1.82 -11.80 4.12
CA PRO A 170 -1.67 -12.30 5.48
C PRO A 170 -0.94 -13.65 5.47
N VAL A 171 -0.07 -13.85 6.45
CA VAL A 171 0.58 -15.14 6.66
C VAL A 171 -0.50 -16.17 6.98
N ILE A 172 -0.52 -17.26 6.21
CA ILE A 172 -1.38 -18.41 6.52
C ILE A 172 -0.73 -19.12 7.71
N LEU A 173 -1.39 -19.06 8.87
CA LEU A 173 -1.01 -19.86 10.02
C LEU A 173 -1.17 -21.33 9.66
N LYS A 174 -0.07 -22.07 9.60
CA LYS A 174 -0.11 -23.53 9.47
C LYS A 174 -0.44 -24.10 10.85
N CYS A 175 -1.71 -24.39 11.08
CA CYS A 175 -2.14 -25.19 12.21
C CYS A 175 -1.59 -26.62 12.04
N GLY A 176 -0.96 -27.17 13.07
CA GLY A 176 -0.51 -28.56 13.09
C GLY A 176 -1.66 -29.53 13.41
N GLU A 177 -1.44 -30.84 13.29
CA GLU A 177 -2.45 -31.86 13.64
C GLU A 177 -2.97 -31.73 15.09
N ALA A 178 -2.11 -31.27 16.00
CA ALA A 178 -2.47 -31.00 17.39
C ALA A 178 -3.45 -29.81 17.54
N ASP A 179 -3.31 -28.76 16.73
CA ASP A 179 -4.24 -27.62 16.72
C ASP A 179 -5.61 -28.04 16.16
N TYR A 180 -5.61 -28.95 15.17
CA TYR A 180 -6.83 -29.55 14.63
C TYR A 180 -7.50 -30.54 15.59
N ALA A 181 -6.76 -31.14 16.51
CA ALA A 181 -7.32 -32.08 17.49
C ALA A 181 -8.38 -31.40 18.37
N VAL A 182 -8.17 -30.13 18.75
CA VAL A 182 -9.14 -29.30 19.49
C VAL A 182 -10.45 -29.10 18.71
N PHE A 183 -10.37 -29.01 17.38
CA PHE A 183 -11.53 -28.95 16.51
C PHE A 183 -12.19 -30.32 16.28
N LYS A 184 -11.42 -31.42 16.33
CA LYS A 184 -11.92 -32.80 16.17
C LYS A 184 -12.63 -33.32 17.42
N GLU A 185 -12.22 -32.91 18.62
CA GLU A 185 -12.90 -33.26 19.89
C GLU A 185 -14.31 -32.67 19.96
N ASN A 186 -14.52 -31.51 19.32
CA ASN A 186 -15.84 -30.92 19.17
C ASN A 186 -16.59 -31.53 17.97
N LYS A 187 -17.46 -32.52 18.23
CA LYS A 187 -18.33 -33.16 17.21
C LYS A 187 -19.21 -32.19 16.41
N LYS A 188 -19.35 -30.93 16.86
CA LYS A 188 -20.04 -29.85 16.16
C LYS A 188 -19.11 -28.63 16.09
N PRO A 189 -18.63 -28.20 14.91
CA PRO A 189 -17.83 -27.00 14.79
C PRO A 189 -18.64 -25.78 15.23
N ARG A 190 -18.07 -24.96 16.12
CA ARG A 190 -18.66 -23.69 16.57
C ARG A 190 -17.85 -22.56 15.95
N ILE A 191 -18.45 -21.84 15.02
CA ILE A 191 -17.84 -20.66 14.40
C ILE A 191 -18.23 -19.45 15.24
N LEU A 192 -17.24 -18.77 15.84
CA LEU A 192 -17.47 -17.47 16.44
C LEU A 192 -17.47 -16.42 15.33
N TRP A 193 -18.65 -15.95 14.95
CA TRP A 193 -18.77 -14.78 14.10
C TRP A 193 -18.86 -13.53 14.98
N ALA A 194 -17.73 -12.85 15.15
CA ALA A 194 -17.66 -11.55 15.78
C ALA A 194 -17.66 -10.47 14.69
N GLY A 195 -18.82 -9.89 14.42
CA GLY A 195 -18.95 -8.67 13.63
C GLY A 195 -19.04 -7.46 14.55
N ARG A 196 -18.31 -6.39 14.26
CA ARG A 196 -18.61 -5.08 14.86
C ARG A 196 -19.75 -4.47 14.06
N MET A 197 -20.86 -4.13 14.72
CA MET A 197 -21.83 -3.20 14.16
C MET A 197 -21.10 -1.87 13.98
N LEU A 198 -20.72 -1.57 12.74
CA LEU A 198 -20.26 -0.25 12.37
C LEU A 198 -21.52 0.58 12.10
N ASP A 199 -21.60 1.78 12.66
CA ASP A 199 -22.69 2.69 12.33
C ASP A 199 -22.80 2.80 10.80
N TRP A 200 -24.04 2.69 10.34
CA TRP A 200 -24.34 2.84 8.92
C TRP A 200 -24.03 4.30 8.56
N LYS A 201 -23.00 4.51 7.72
CA LYS A 201 -22.62 5.84 7.24
C LYS A 201 -23.23 6.14 5.89
#